data_AF-A0A3D0NDI1-F1
#
_entry.id   AF-A0A3D0NDI1-F1
#
_cell.length_a   1.000
_cell.length_b   1.000
_cell.length_c   1.000
_cell.angle_alpha   90.00
_cell.angle_beta   90.00
_cell.angle_gamma   90.00
#
_symmetry.space_group_name_H-M   'P 1'
#
loop_
_entity.id
_entity.type
_entity.pdbx_description
1 polymer ?
#
loop_
_entity_poly.entity_id
_entity_poly.type
_entity_poly.pdbx_seq_one_letter_code
_entity_poly.pdbx_strand_id
1 'polypeptide(L)'
;MRRLALLFTLALLLVAESVFADDPLFPWNRTPDQQRDSGMLKRIDEWLAYGDPDRLADPNSTASRFRDNLRMTVDIAGRGIVPTRADNSGSGSVAFIGLDVHKVFSDDHGDYATMIAQPYVTKLNSIKGPHFFEGNNDWELVNRIMNINFTRIFDERMNFKVGHFEVPYGLEQPLNTNGTLRDMASPRNLGVKADWGVTLNGQLTNYEYEFGVSRGTGNEFFDTEDPYVIAGRIGTKHDENLILGVSVFKGSVWNPGALSGYKAGLADASGVTGNSIERERFGLDIQYNFERPVSFIGEFNWGKDFDRDVFNSLMEFAFYNPSKSTMWFTQWNYYSEKYTPAMGGWEAAIDGSLGWRWTPNNNWALSVMYVQEVSAKHPGGADKRLGSKFIAQLRYRF
;
A
#
# COMPACT_ATOMS: atom_id res chain seq x y z
N MET A 1 8.37 -2.34 -23.74
CA MET A 1 9.83 -2.07 -23.90
C MET A 1 10.22 -0.61 -24.19
N ARG A 2 9.60 0.13 -25.12
CA ARG A 2 10.02 1.52 -25.44
C ARG A 2 9.71 2.58 -24.35
N ARG A 3 8.75 2.31 -23.44
CA ARG A 3 8.36 3.21 -22.34
C ARG A 3 9.27 3.10 -21.10
N LEU A 4 9.75 1.88 -20.81
CA LEU A 4 10.81 1.64 -19.81
C LEU A 4 12.11 2.34 -20.22
N ALA A 5 12.49 2.25 -21.50
CA ALA A 5 13.68 2.94 -21.98
C ALA A 5 13.59 4.46 -21.76
N LEU A 6 12.48 5.14 -22.05
CA LEU A 6 12.42 6.61 -21.91
C LEU A 6 12.51 7.10 -20.46
N LEU A 7 11.83 6.43 -19.52
CA LEU A 7 11.86 6.79 -18.08
C LEU A 7 13.17 6.36 -17.40
N PHE A 8 13.70 5.19 -17.76
CA PHE A 8 15.02 4.76 -17.30
C PHE A 8 16.12 5.64 -17.92
N THR A 9 15.94 6.14 -19.15
CA THR A 9 16.88 7.08 -19.80
C THR A 9 16.75 8.48 -19.22
N LEU A 10 15.57 8.95 -18.77
CA LEU A 10 15.48 10.24 -18.05
C LEU A 10 16.07 10.16 -16.64
N ALA A 11 15.82 9.06 -15.93
CA ALA A 11 16.43 8.80 -14.62
C ALA A 11 17.94 8.58 -14.74
N LEU A 12 18.40 7.86 -15.77
CA LEU A 12 19.83 7.76 -16.08
C LEU A 12 20.39 9.07 -16.59
N LEU A 13 19.73 9.89 -17.40
CA LEU A 13 20.30 11.16 -17.87
C LEU A 13 20.48 12.16 -16.72
N LEU A 14 19.57 12.17 -15.74
CA LEU A 14 19.72 12.96 -14.52
C LEU A 14 20.82 12.45 -13.57
N VAL A 15 21.25 11.19 -13.72
CA VAL A 15 22.32 10.56 -12.93
C VAL A 15 23.63 10.41 -13.72
N ALA A 16 23.59 10.40 -15.05
CA ALA A 16 24.71 10.07 -15.94
C ALA A 16 25.56 11.28 -16.27
N GLU A 17 24.96 12.47 -16.42
CA GLU A 17 25.74 13.68 -16.71
C GLU A 17 26.73 14.03 -15.58
N SER A 18 26.51 13.53 -14.35
CA SER A 18 27.42 13.69 -13.21
C SER A 18 28.30 12.46 -12.90
N VAL A 19 28.03 11.30 -13.52
CA VAL A 19 28.76 10.04 -13.27
C VAL A 19 29.84 9.76 -14.32
N PHE A 20 29.80 10.40 -15.49
CA PHE A 20 30.79 10.21 -16.57
C PHE A 20 31.90 11.28 -16.62
N ALA A 21 32.15 12.02 -15.54
CA ALA A 21 33.43 12.70 -15.39
C ALA A 21 34.51 11.64 -15.16
N ASP A 22 35.51 11.60 -16.05
CA ASP A 22 36.64 10.66 -16.07
C ASP A 22 37.32 10.51 -14.69
N ASP A 23 36.86 9.56 -13.88
CA ASP A 23 37.58 9.17 -12.65
C ASP A 23 37.30 7.68 -12.39
N PRO A 24 38.33 6.81 -12.32
CA PRO A 24 38.14 5.37 -12.26
C PRO A 24 37.37 4.99 -10.99
N LEU A 25 36.21 4.38 -11.18
CA LEU A 25 35.19 4.01 -10.18
C LEU A 25 35.68 3.18 -8.97
N PHE A 26 36.95 2.76 -8.95
CA PHE A 26 37.60 2.12 -7.81
C PHE A 26 39.10 2.42 -7.80
N PRO A 27 39.58 3.47 -7.09
CA PRO A 27 41.00 3.66 -6.89
C PRO A 27 41.46 2.67 -5.82
N TRP A 28 41.98 1.52 -6.26
CA TRP A 28 42.58 0.48 -5.42
C TRP A 28 43.80 0.96 -4.58
N ASN A 29 44.23 2.22 -4.76
CA ASN A 29 45.37 2.84 -4.07
C ASN A 29 44.99 3.82 -2.95
N ARG A 30 43.76 3.80 -2.43
CA ARG A 30 43.35 4.65 -1.28
C ARG A 30 43.34 3.87 0.03
N THR A 31 43.67 4.53 1.14
CA THR A 31 43.63 3.93 2.48
C THR A 31 42.17 3.65 2.91
N PRO A 32 41.92 2.74 3.86
CA PRO A 32 40.56 2.44 4.35
C PRO A 32 39.79 3.68 4.84
N ASP A 33 40.49 4.65 5.45
CA ASP A 33 39.88 5.91 5.89
C ASP A 33 39.48 6.81 4.71
N GLN A 34 40.26 6.81 3.61
CA GLN A 34 39.93 7.55 2.38
C GLN A 34 38.79 6.90 1.58
N GLN A 35 38.63 5.58 1.65
CA GLN A 35 37.52 4.86 1.01
C GLN A 35 36.19 5.06 1.75
N ARG A 36 36.25 5.26 3.08
CA ARG A 36 35.10 5.61 3.92
C ARG A 36 34.45 6.93 3.48
N ASP A 37 35.24 7.82 2.89
CA ASP A 37 34.85 9.16 2.47
C ASP A 37 34.64 9.37 0.97
N SER A 38 34.76 8.33 0.12
CA SER A 38 34.71 8.50 -1.34
C SER A 38 33.89 7.46 -2.10
N GLY A 39 32.99 6.74 -1.44
CA GLY A 39 32.15 5.72 -2.08
C GLY A 39 30.96 6.31 -2.85
N MET A 40 30.48 5.59 -3.88
CA MET A 40 29.25 5.91 -4.61
C MET A 40 28.06 6.14 -3.67
N LEU A 41 27.95 5.36 -2.59
CA LEU A 41 26.89 5.53 -1.58
C LEU A 41 27.02 6.85 -0.82
N LYS A 42 28.25 7.28 -0.48
CA LYS A 42 28.48 8.58 0.14
C LYS A 42 28.23 9.72 -0.85
N ARG A 43 28.58 9.57 -2.12
CA ARG A 43 28.24 10.57 -3.15
C ARG A 43 26.74 10.65 -3.40
N ILE A 44 26.02 9.54 -3.35
CA ILE A 44 24.56 9.51 -3.39
C ILE A 44 24.00 10.18 -2.12
N ASP A 45 24.51 9.86 -0.93
CA ASP A 45 24.12 10.52 0.32
C ASP A 45 24.42 12.02 0.32
N GLU A 46 25.60 12.44 -0.14
CA GLU A 46 26.01 13.83 -0.28
C GLU A 46 25.19 14.55 -1.35
N TRP A 47 24.85 13.90 -2.45
CA TRP A 47 23.95 14.47 -3.46
C TRP A 47 22.50 14.54 -2.98
N LEU A 48 22.01 13.54 -2.26
CA LEU A 48 20.68 13.53 -1.65
C LEU A 48 20.58 14.57 -0.52
N ALA A 49 21.62 14.72 0.29
CA ALA A 49 21.66 15.66 1.42
C ALA A 49 22.02 17.09 0.99
N TYR A 50 22.99 17.25 0.09
CA TYR A 50 23.62 18.53 -0.25
C TYR A 50 23.57 18.87 -1.76
N GLY A 51 23.23 17.95 -2.63
CA GLY A 51 23.17 18.17 -4.09
C GLY A 51 24.56 18.39 -4.68
N ASP A 52 24.61 18.78 -5.97
CA ASP A 52 25.84 19.27 -6.59
C ASP A 52 26.33 20.52 -5.84
N PRO A 53 27.47 20.46 -5.13
CA PRO A 53 27.96 21.58 -4.34
C PRO A 53 28.30 22.82 -5.18
N ASP A 54 28.54 22.64 -6.48
CA ASP A 54 28.89 23.75 -7.38
C ASP A 54 27.64 24.51 -7.89
N ARG A 55 26.44 23.96 -7.67
CA ARG A 55 25.14 24.64 -7.92
C ARG A 55 24.51 25.26 -6.65
N LEU A 56 25.16 25.15 -5.50
CA LEU A 56 24.64 25.60 -4.19
C LEU A 56 24.68 27.12 -3.93
N ALA A 57 24.99 27.96 -4.92
CA ALA A 57 25.28 29.38 -4.65
C ALA A 57 24.07 30.32 -4.63
N ASP A 58 22.91 29.94 -5.19
CA ASP A 58 21.73 30.83 -5.21
C ASP A 58 20.50 30.21 -4.51
N PRO A 59 20.17 30.66 -3.28
CA PRO A 59 18.95 30.26 -2.58
C PRO A 59 17.66 30.68 -3.31
N ASN A 60 17.74 31.61 -4.27
CA ASN A 60 16.61 31.98 -5.12
C ASN A 60 16.45 31.11 -6.36
N SER A 61 17.38 30.18 -6.62
CA SER A 61 17.28 29.28 -7.76
C SER A 61 16.08 28.34 -7.62
N THR A 62 15.47 27.96 -8.75
CA THR A 62 14.39 26.96 -8.80
C THR A 62 14.81 25.63 -8.17
N ALA A 63 16.08 25.25 -8.32
CA ALA A 63 16.62 24.03 -7.73
C ALA A 63 16.68 24.10 -6.21
N SER A 64 17.12 25.22 -5.61
CA SER A 64 17.10 25.41 -4.16
C SER A 64 15.67 25.33 -3.61
N ARG A 65 14.75 26.10 -4.20
CA ARG A 65 13.32 26.10 -3.80
C ARG A 65 12.67 24.73 -3.92
N PHE A 66 13.06 23.93 -4.91
CA PHE A 66 12.58 22.56 -5.05
C PHE A 66 13.15 21.63 -3.98
N ARG A 67 14.37 21.85 -3.51
CA ARG A 67 15.04 21.03 -2.48
C ARG A 67 14.64 21.39 -1.05
N ASP A 68 14.22 22.63 -0.80
CA ASP A 68 13.75 23.04 0.52
C ASP A 68 12.58 22.15 0.98
N ASN A 69 12.58 21.66 2.22
CA ASN A 69 11.54 20.75 2.73
C ASN A 69 11.33 19.46 1.89
N LEU A 70 12.34 19.02 1.14
CA LEU A 70 12.35 17.75 0.42
C LEU A 70 13.01 16.68 1.29
N ARG A 71 12.34 15.55 1.43
CA ARG A 71 12.87 14.35 2.09
C ARG A 71 12.77 13.19 1.12
N MET A 72 13.84 12.41 1.02
CA MET A 72 13.90 11.22 0.19
C MET A 72 14.45 10.05 0.98
N THR A 73 14.03 8.85 0.61
CA THR A 73 14.55 7.60 1.19
C THR A 73 14.50 6.52 0.14
N VAL A 74 15.58 5.77 -0.03
CA VAL A 74 15.59 4.55 -0.83
C VAL A 74 15.11 3.40 0.05
N ASP A 75 14.16 2.61 -0.44
CA ASP A 75 13.58 1.47 0.27
C ASP A 75 13.82 0.17 -0.51
N ILE A 76 14.52 -0.77 0.11
CA ILE A 76 14.81 -2.08 -0.46
C ILE A 76 14.22 -3.14 0.46
N ALA A 77 13.44 -4.07 -0.10
CA ALA A 77 12.89 -5.17 0.66
C ALA A 77 12.88 -6.49 -0.13
N GLY A 78 13.02 -7.59 0.60
CA GLY A 78 12.84 -8.94 0.09
C GLY A 78 11.87 -9.72 0.96
N ARG A 79 10.93 -10.44 0.34
CA ARG A 79 9.90 -11.23 0.99
C ARG A 79 9.94 -12.67 0.45
N GLY A 80 10.08 -13.64 1.34
CA GLY A 80 9.94 -15.07 1.02
C GLY A 80 8.58 -15.60 1.49
N ILE A 81 7.94 -16.43 0.68
CA ILE A 81 6.64 -17.03 0.96
C ILE A 81 6.75 -18.54 0.77
N VAL A 82 6.49 -19.30 1.82
CA VAL A 82 6.56 -20.76 1.84
C VAL A 82 5.18 -21.31 2.22
N PRO A 83 4.40 -21.82 1.25
CA PRO A 83 3.16 -22.53 1.55
C PRO A 83 3.48 -23.91 2.15
N THR A 84 2.70 -24.33 3.13
CA THR A 84 2.91 -25.59 3.87
C THR A 84 2.05 -26.76 3.38
N ARG A 85 1.22 -26.57 2.33
CA ARG A 85 0.42 -27.64 1.71
C ARG A 85 0.39 -27.58 0.17
N ALA A 86 0.30 -28.77 -0.40
CA ALA A 86 0.71 -29.13 -1.75
C ALA A 86 -0.46 -29.40 -2.71
N ASP A 87 -0.71 -28.43 -3.54
CA ASP A 87 -1.24 -28.52 -4.90
C ASP A 87 -0.53 -27.43 -5.73
N ASN A 88 0.74 -27.70 -6.03
CA ASN A 88 1.57 -26.98 -7.01
C ASN A 88 1.95 -25.50 -6.79
N SER A 89 1.79 -24.91 -5.60
CA SER A 89 2.45 -23.62 -5.33
C SER A 89 3.83 -23.86 -4.70
N GLY A 90 4.87 -23.86 -5.53
CA GLY A 90 6.24 -23.79 -5.03
C GLY A 90 6.44 -22.54 -4.16
N SER A 91 7.45 -22.56 -3.28
CA SER A 91 7.86 -21.36 -2.56
C SER A 91 8.14 -20.22 -3.54
N GLY A 92 7.72 -19.02 -3.16
CA GLY A 92 7.87 -17.82 -3.99
C GLY A 92 8.59 -16.71 -3.24
N SER A 93 8.99 -15.69 -3.97
CA SER A 93 9.54 -14.48 -3.38
C SER A 93 9.08 -13.22 -4.09
N VAL A 94 9.16 -12.11 -3.38
CA VAL A 94 8.94 -10.76 -3.92
C VAL A 94 10.12 -9.89 -3.53
N ALA A 95 10.70 -9.18 -4.49
CA ALA A 95 11.70 -8.15 -4.24
C ALA A 95 11.15 -6.76 -4.57
N PHE A 96 11.54 -5.76 -3.80
CA PHE A 96 11.08 -4.39 -3.91
C PHE A 96 12.29 -3.45 -3.90
N ILE A 97 12.32 -2.53 -4.85
CA ILE A 97 13.24 -1.39 -4.84
C ILE A 97 12.39 -0.16 -5.11
N GLY A 98 12.32 0.76 -4.16
CA GLY A 98 11.51 1.96 -4.28
C GLY A 98 12.20 3.21 -3.78
N LEU A 99 11.59 4.33 -4.14
CA LEU A 99 11.96 5.65 -3.68
C LEU A 99 10.76 6.26 -2.96
N ASP A 100 10.93 6.64 -1.71
CA ASP A 100 9.94 7.41 -0.97
C ASP A 100 10.33 8.89 -1.02
N VAL A 101 9.53 9.72 -1.69
CA VAL A 101 9.71 11.17 -1.78
C VAL A 101 8.59 11.87 -1.04
N HIS A 102 8.97 12.82 -0.17
CA HIS A 102 8.05 13.71 0.53
C HIS A 102 8.52 15.15 0.35
N LYS A 103 7.67 16.00 -0.21
CA LYS A 103 7.96 17.42 -0.45
C LYS A 103 6.85 18.27 0.14
N VAL A 104 7.22 19.24 0.97
CA VAL A 104 6.32 20.32 1.38
C VAL A 104 6.63 21.55 0.55
N PHE A 105 5.59 22.14 -0.04
CA PHE A 105 5.67 23.38 -0.77
C PHE A 105 5.17 24.52 0.11
N SER A 106 6.02 25.50 0.32
CA SER A 106 5.78 26.59 1.26
C SER A 106 6.09 27.94 0.60
N ASP A 107 5.44 29.00 1.09
CA ASP A 107 5.72 30.40 0.76
C ASP A 107 5.67 31.24 2.07
N ASP A 108 5.74 32.57 1.94
CA ASP A 108 5.72 33.48 3.09
C ASP A 108 4.43 33.39 3.94
N HIS A 109 3.38 32.71 3.44
CA HIS A 109 2.10 32.52 4.10
C HIS A 109 1.91 31.08 4.63
N GLY A 110 2.96 30.24 4.66
CA GLY A 110 2.95 28.89 5.25
C GLY A 110 3.09 27.76 4.23
N ASP A 111 2.49 26.60 4.48
CA ASP A 111 2.53 25.41 3.59
C ASP A 111 1.29 25.37 2.69
N TYR A 112 1.43 25.35 1.36
CA TYR A 112 0.28 25.33 0.44
C TYR A 112 0.04 23.98 -0.22
N ALA A 113 1.04 23.10 -0.23
CA ALA A 113 0.88 21.75 -0.75
C ALA A 113 1.88 20.76 -0.17
N THR A 114 1.49 19.49 -0.12
CA THR A 114 2.36 18.36 0.22
C THR A 114 2.29 17.31 -0.87
N MET A 115 3.43 16.89 -1.39
CA MET A 115 3.55 15.81 -2.37
C MET A 115 4.17 14.58 -1.73
N ILE A 116 3.55 13.43 -2.01
CA ILE A 116 4.08 12.10 -1.70
C ILE A 116 4.23 11.35 -3.01
N ALA A 117 5.42 10.82 -3.29
CA ALA A 117 5.66 9.95 -4.43
C ALA A 117 6.43 8.71 -3.99
N GLN A 118 5.85 7.55 -4.24
CA GLN A 118 6.35 6.24 -3.81
C GLN A 118 6.34 5.23 -4.99
N PRO A 119 7.17 5.44 -6.03
CA PRO A 119 7.35 4.45 -7.09
C PRO A 119 8.23 3.28 -6.61
N TYR A 120 7.78 2.06 -6.87
CA TYR A 120 8.47 0.82 -6.52
C TYR A 120 8.57 -0.09 -7.74
N VAL A 121 9.80 -0.44 -8.11
CA VAL A 121 10.03 -1.57 -9.02
C VAL A 121 9.91 -2.85 -8.20
N THR A 122 8.92 -3.68 -8.55
CA THR A 122 8.58 -4.91 -7.82
C THR A 122 8.79 -6.12 -8.70
N LYS A 123 9.50 -7.13 -8.17
CA LYS A 123 9.73 -8.42 -8.83
C LYS A 123 8.99 -9.53 -8.13
N LEU A 124 8.08 -10.20 -8.83
CA LEU A 124 7.53 -11.49 -8.42
C LEU A 124 8.41 -12.64 -8.92
N ASN A 125 8.61 -13.65 -8.08
CA ASN A 125 9.26 -14.92 -8.44
C ASN A 125 8.41 -16.09 -7.94
N SER A 126 7.81 -16.84 -8.87
CA SER A 126 7.01 -18.03 -8.59
C SER A 126 5.84 -17.80 -7.61
N ILE A 127 5.25 -16.61 -7.61
CA ILE A 127 4.12 -16.26 -6.76
C ILE A 127 3.09 -15.46 -7.55
N LYS A 128 1.79 -15.73 -7.33
CA LYS A 128 0.72 -14.95 -7.94
C LYS A 128 0.65 -13.56 -7.32
N GLY A 129 0.77 -12.54 -8.15
CA GLY A 129 0.58 -11.14 -7.77
C GLY A 129 -0.86 -10.65 -7.89
N PRO A 130 -1.10 -9.38 -7.54
CA PRO A 130 -2.26 -8.62 -8.00
C PRO A 130 -2.47 -8.67 -9.52
N HIS A 131 -3.66 -8.29 -9.97
CA HIS A 131 -4.08 -8.41 -11.38
C HIS A 131 -3.25 -7.56 -12.36
N PHE A 132 -2.56 -6.52 -11.88
CA PHE A 132 -1.69 -5.67 -12.69
C PHE A 132 -0.30 -6.28 -12.97
N PHE A 133 -0.03 -7.51 -12.49
CA PHE A 133 1.12 -8.30 -12.93
C PHE A 133 0.68 -9.25 -14.04
N GLU A 134 1.49 -9.36 -15.09
CA GLU A 134 1.21 -10.20 -16.27
C GLU A 134 1.44 -11.70 -15.96
N GLY A 135 2.11 -12.04 -14.86
CA GLY A 135 2.31 -13.43 -14.46
C GLY A 135 2.98 -13.63 -13.10
N ASN A 136 3.23 -14.90 -12.75
CA ASN A 136 3.82 -15.27 -11.46
C ASN A 136 5.33 -15.00 -11.36
N ASN A 137 5.95 -14.56 -12.46
CA ASN A 137 7.36 -14.23 -12.54
C ASN A 137 7.52 -12.96 -13.39
N ASP A 138 7.30 -11.79 -12.77
CA ASP A 138 7.11 -10.55 -13.51
C ASP A 138 7.72 -9.33 -12.80
N TRP A 139 8.08 -8.30 -13.56
CA TRP A 139 8.60 -7.02 -13.09
C TRP A 139 7.58 -5.93 -13.39
N GLU A 140 7.13 -5.21 -12.36
CA GLU A 140 6.16 -4.13 -12.53
C GLU A 140 6.57 -2.86 -11.78
N LEU A 141 6.21 -1.70 -12.33
CA LEU A 141 6.31 -0.43 -11.62
C LEU A 141 5.02 -0.20 -10.84
N VAL A 142 5.12 -0.32 -9.53
CA VAL A 142 3.99 -0.13 -8.61
C VAL A 142 4.11 1.22 -7.95
N ASN A 143 3.13 2.09 -8.21
CA ASN A 143 2.97 3.34 -7.47
C ASN A 143 2.21 2.98 -6.18
N ARG A 144 2.88 3.01 -5.04
CA ARG A 144 2.19 2.76 -3.76
C ARG A 144 1.27 3.93 -3.42
N ILE A 145 1.84 5.13 -3.46
CA ILE A 145 1.17 6.42 -3.26
C ILE A 145 1.86 7.42 -4.18
N MET A 146 1.09 8.20 -4.95
CA MET A 146 1.63 9.24 -5.81
C MET A 146 0.65 10.39 -5.95
N ASN A 147 0.64 11.31 -4.99
CA ASN A 147 -0.33 12.39 -4.96
C ASN A 147 0.28 13.72 -4.48
N ILE A 148 -0.48 14.78 -4.71
CA ILE A 148 -0.28 16.10 -4.13
C ILE A 148 -1.56 16.53 -3.43
N ASN A 149 -1.43 17.00 -2.19
CA ASN A 149 -2.51 17.54 -1.37
C ASN A 149 -2.31 19.05 -1.22
N PHE A 150 -3.26 19.84 -1.69
CA PHE A 150 -3.27 21.30 -1.60
C PHE A 150 -4.04 21.72 -0.35
N THR A 151 -3.36 22.39 0.58
CA THR A 151 -3.86 22.62 1.94
C THR A 151 -4.46 24.00 2.19
N ARG A 152 -4.23 24.95 1.26
CA ARG A 152 -4.66 26.36 1.42
C ARG A 152 -5.78 26.80 0.49
N ILE A 153 -6.46 25.87 -0.19
CA ILE A 153 -7.51 26.25 -1.14
C ILE A 153 -8.77 26.77 -0.41
N PHE A 154 -9.13 26.19 0.74
CA PHE A 154 -10.38 26.51 1.42
C PHE A 154 -10.27 26.55 2.96
N ASP A 155 -9.30 27.30 3.50
CA ASP A 155 -8.88 27.21 4.91
C ASP A 155 -8.29 25.82 5.23
N GLU A 156 -7.35 25.69 6.17
CA GLU A 156 -6.61 24.41 6.41
C GLU A 156 -7.50 23.20 6.80
N ARG A 157 -8.81 23.48 6.98
CA ARG A 157 -9.89 22.55 7.27
C ARG A 157 -10.43 21.82 6.05
N MET A 158 -10.12 22.28 4.83
CA MET A 158 -10.55 21.64 3.59
C MET A 158 -9.44 21.73 2.53
N ASN A 159 -8.87 20.56 2.28
CA ASN A 159 -7.76 20.32 1.39
C ASN A 159 -8.24 19.54 0.17
N PHE A 160 -7.53 19.69 -0.93
CA PHE A 160 -7.80 18.98 -2.18
C PHE A 160 -6.62 18.10 -2.55
N LYS A 161 -6.83 16.80 -2.69
CA LYS A 161 -5.79 15.82 -3.06
C LYS A 161 -6.04 15.32 -4.47
N VAL A 162 -4.99 15.21 -5.27
CA VAL A 162 -5.05 14.66 -6.63
C VAL A 162 -3.92 13.66 -6.84
N GLY A 163 -4.19 12.57 -7.57
CA GLY A 163 -3.19 11.57 -7.93
C GLY A 163 -3.58 10.16 -7.47
N HIS A 164 -2.58 9.32 -7.21
CA HIS A 164 -2.73 7.97 -6.68
C HIS A 164 -2.69 8.00 -5.15
N PHE A 165 -3.78 7.57 -4.50
CA PHE A 165 -3.93 7.60 -3.05
C PHE A 165 -4.64 6.35 -2.54
N GLU A 166 -4.45 6.03 -1.26
CA GLU A 166 -5.26 5.03 -0.56
C GLU A 166 -6.73 5.45 -0.56
N VAL A 167 -7.59 4.54 -1.02
CA VAL A 167 -9.04 4.75 -1.02
C VAL A 167 -9.49 5.03 0.42
N PRO A 168 -10.17 6.16 0.70
CA PRO A 168 -10.48 6.58 2.06
C PRO A 168 -11.58 5.70 2.67
N TYR A 169 -11.15 4.57 3.25
CA TYR A 169 -12.06 3.57 3.79
C TYR A 169 -11.40 2.72 4.88
N GLY A 170 -12.13 2.54 5.98
CA GLY A 170 -11.76 1.64 7.07
C GLY A 170 -10.42 1.98 7.72
N LEU A 171 -9.76 0.95 8.27
CA LEU A 171 -8.50 1.02 9.00
C LEU A 171 -7.28 1.30 8.12
N GLU A 172 -7.37 1.18 6.79
CA GLU A 172 -6.24 1.53 5.91
C GLU A 172 -5.93 3.03 5.91
N GLN A 173 -6.94 3.88 6.12
CA GLN A 173 -6.73 5.34 6.15
C GLN A 173 -5.93 5.80 7.39
N PRO A 174 -6.24 5.37 8.63
CA PRO A 174 -5.45 5.73 9.81
C PRO A 174 -4.12 4.98 9.93
N LEU A 175 -3.98 3.80 9.33
CA LEU A 175 -2.83 2.91 9.54
C LEU A 175 -2.01 2.73 8.27
N ASN A 176 -0.76 3.20 8.30
CA ASN A 176 0.19 2.88 7.25
C ASN A 176 0.69 1.43 7.36
N THR A 177 0.15 0.57 6.52
CA THR A 177 0.54 -0.84 6.37
C THR A 177 1.44 -1.10 5.16
N ASN A 178 1.71 -0.07 4.35
CA ASN A 178 2.40 -0.19 3.08
C ASN A 178 3.80 -0.78 3.22
N GLY A 179 4.06 -1.81 2.40
CA GLY A 179 5.33 -2.53 2.40
C GLY A 179 5.60 -3.35 3.65
N THR A 180 4.59 -3.58 4.51
CA THR A 180 4.71 -4.48 5.67
C THR A 180 4.02 -5.83 5.41
N LEU A 181 4.20 -6.80 6.32
CA LEU A 181 3.46 -8.07 6.27
C LEU A 181 2.05 -7.95 6.88
N ARG A 182 1.87 -7.00 7.80
CA ARG A 182 0.59 -6.66 8.41
C ARG A 182 -0.21 -5.86 7.38
N ASP A 183 -1.40 -6.32 7.05
CA ASP A 183 -2.27 -5.69 6.05
C ASP A 183 -3.69 -5.64 6.59
N MET A 184 -4.52 -4.72 6.10
CA MET A 184 -5.92 -4.62 6.54
C MET A 184 -6.85 -5.32 5.54
N ALA A 185 -8.17 -5.20 5.74
CA ALA A 185 -9.15 -5.97 4.99
C ALA A 185 -9.35 -5.49 3.53
N SER A 186 -8.89 -4.28 3.18
CA SER A 186 -9.23 -3.59 1.93
C SER A 186 -8.99 -4.38 0.64
N PRO A 187 -7.86 -5.10 0.44
CA PRO A 187 -7.65 -5.84 -0.82
C PRO A 187 -8.73 -6.89 -1.12
N ARG A 188 -9.19 -7.62 -0.10
CA ARG A 188 -10.28 -8.61 -0.25
C ARG A 188 -11.66 -7.94 -0.22
N ASN A 189 -11.83 -6.96 0.66
CA ASN A 189 -13.11 -6.31 0.92
C ASN A 189 -13.53 -5.38 -0.24
N LEU A 190 -12.67 -4.44 -0.61
CA LEU A 190 -12.96 -3.41 -1.62
C LEU A 190 -12.49 -3.82 -3.02
N GLY A 191 -11.50 -4.70 -3.12
CA GLY A 191 -10.89 -5.10 -4.40
C GLY A 191 -9.87 -4.08 -4.95
N VAL A 192 -9.80 -2.90 -4.33
CA VAL A 192 -8.82 -1.85 -4.61
C VAL A 192 -8.38 -1.21 -3.29
N LYS A 193 -7.06 -1.03 -3.10
CA LYS A 193 -6.48 -0.41 -1.90
C LYS A 193 -6.11 1.06 -2.14
N ALA A 194 -5.46 1.33 -3.27
CA ALA A 194 -5.05 2.66 -3.68
C ALA A 194 -5.31 2.84 -5.17
N ASP A 195 -5.66 4.04 -5.59
CA ASP A 195 -6.23 4.31 -6.90
C ASP A 195 -6.01 5.76 -7.34
N TRP A 196 -6.12 6.01 -8.66
CA TRP A 196 -5.96 7.33 -9.26
C TRP A 196 -7.27 8.13 -9.21
N GLY A 197 -7.25 9.34 -8.65
CA GLY A 197 -8.45 10.16 -8.56
C GLY A 197 -8.24 11.52 -7.92
N VAL A 198 -9.30 11.99 -7.26
CA VAL A 198 -9.31 13.23 -6.48
C VAL A 198 -10.02 13.02 -5.14
N THR A 199 -9.56 13.69 -4.09
CA THR A 199 -10.25 13.71 -2.78
C THR A 199 -10.37 15.12 -2.21
N LEU A 200 -11.39 15.31 -1.38
CA LEU A 200 -11.52 16.40 -0.43
C LEU A 200 -11.27 15.82 0.96
N ASN A 201 -10.34 16.40 1.70
CA ASN A 201 -9.98 15.95 3.05
C ASN A 201 -9.81 17.12 4.01
N GLY A 202 -9.90 16.85 5.30
CA GLY A 202 -9.71 17.89 6.30
C GLY A 202 -9.73 17.39 7.73
N GLN A 203 -9.25 18.25 8.63
CA GLN A 203 -9.29 18.03 10.07
C GLN A 203 -10.14 19.12 10.74
N LEU A 204 -11.11 18.67 11.52
CA LEU A 204 -11.95 19.49 12.39
C LEU A 204 -11.47 19.33 13.84
N THR A 205 -12.12 20.00 14.79
CA THR A 205 -11.68 19.97 16.20
C THR A 205 -11.62 18.56 16.79
N ASN A 206 -12.57 17.68 16.46
CA ASN A 206 -12.70 16.33 17.04
C ASN A 206 -12.72 15.21 15.99
N TYR A 207 -12.73 15.55 14.70
CA TYR A 207 -12.94 14.59 13.63
C TYR A 207 -12.05 14.89 12.43
N GLU A 208 -11.72 13.85 11.68
CA GLU A 208 -11.05 13.91 10.38
C GLU A 208 -11.97 13.30 9.33
N TYR A 209 -11.89 13.81 8.11
CA TYR A 209 -12.69 13.30 7.00
C TYR A 209 -11.89 13.26 5.70
N GLU A 210 -12.22 12.31 4.85
CA GLU A 210 -11.76 12.27 3.46
C GLU A 210 -12.83 11.62 2.58
N PHE A 211 -13.17 12.26 1.46
CA PHE A 211 -14.10 11.76 0.45
C PHE A 211 -13.49 11.92 -0.93
N GLY A 212 -13.65 10.93 -1.79
CA GLY A 212 -13.03 10.95 -3.09
C GLY A 212 -13.78 10.20 -4.16
N VAL A 213 -13.42 10.54 -5.38
CA VAL A 213 -13.77 9.78 -6.58
C VAL A 213 -12.48 9.36 -7.28
N SER A 214 -12.43 8.12 -7.74
CA SER A 214 -11.26 7.54 -8.40
C SER A 214 -11.68 6.56 -9.49
N ARG A 215 -10.70 6.05 -10.24
CA ARG A 215 -10.90 5.25 -11.45
C ARG A 215 -11.36 3.80 -11.23
N GLY A 216 -11.28 3.25 -10.03
CA GLY A 216 -11.51 1.83 -9.76
C GLY A 216 -10.53 0.87 -10.43
N THR A 217 -9.38 1.33 -10.93
CA THR A 217 -8.39 0.51 -11.65
C THR A 217 -7.22 0.07 -10.77
N GLY A 218 -6.99 0.76 -9.64
CA GLY A 218 -5.90 0.45 -8.74
C GLY A 218 -4.58 1.07 -9.19
N ASN A 219 -3.57 0.24 -9.47
CA ASN A 219 -2.23 0.74 -9.82
C ASN A 219 -2.17 1.28 -11.27
N GLU A 220 -2.92 0.65 -12.17
CA GLU A 220 -2.93 1.03 -13.59
C GLU A 220 -3.75 2.30 -13.78
N PHE A 221 -3.23 3.23 -14.60
CA PHE A 221 -3.98 4.42 -14.97
C PHE A 221 -4.89 4.17 -16.18
N PHE A 222 -4.79 3.09 -16.95
CA PHE A 222 -5.62 2.91 -18.15
C PHE A 222 -6.42 1.63 -18.05
N ASP A 223 -7.68 1.71 -18.47
CA ASP A 223 -8.60 0.59 -18.59
C ASP A 223 -9.51 0.80 -19.81
N THR A 224 -10.30 -0.22 -20.15
CA THR A 224 -11.19 -0.23 -21.31
C THR A 224 -12.68 -0.23 -20.96
N GLU A 225 -13.06 -0.24 -19.69
CA GLU A 225 -14.45 -0.45 -19.24
C GLU A 225 -14.98 0.64 -18.31
N ASP A 226 -14.27 1.76 -18.18
CA ASP A 226 -14.65 2.93 -17.40
C ASP A 226 -15.11 2.60 -15.94
N PRO A 227 -14.33 1.80 -15.17
CA PRO A 227 -14.57 1.61 -13.76
C PRO A 227 -14.50 2.95 -13.03
N TYR A 228 -15.05 2.95 -11.82
CA TYR A 228 -15.02 4.12 -10.95
C TYR A 228 -15.23 3.69 -9.51
N VAL A 229 -14.71 4.50 -8.59
CA VAL A 229 -14.92 4.34 -7.16
C VAL A 229 -15.31 5.67 -6.56
N ILE A 230 -16.32 5.64 -5.69
CA ILE A 230 -16.67 6.72 -4.78
C ILE A 230 -16.49 6.16 -3.38
N ALA A 231 -15.67 6.81 -2.58
CA ALA A 231 -15.40 6.36 -1.22
C ALA A 231 -15.25 7.54 -0.26
N GLY A 232 -15.50 7.29 1.01
CA GLY A 232 -15.15 8.25 2.03
C GLY A 232 -15.21 7.68 3.43
N ARG A 233 -14.50 8.35 4.33
CA ARG A 233 -14.40 8.03 5.74
C ARG A 233 -14.50 9.31 6.56
N ILE A 234 -15.23 9.22 7.67
CA ILE A 234 -15.17 10.19 8.78
C ILE A 234 -14.76 9.41 10.03
N GLY A 235 -13.83 9.94 10.80
CA GLY A 235 -13.43 9.33 12.07
C GLY A 235 -13.02 10.35 13.12
N THR A 236 -12.85 9.91 14.36
CA THR A 236 -12.20 10.71 15.40
C THR A 236 -10.70 10.85 15.10
N LYS A 237 -10.05 11.81 15.77
CA LYS A 237 -8.62 12.08 15.56
C LYS A 237 -7.73 10.92 15.97
N HIS A 238 -6.62 10.75 15.25
CA HIS A 238 -5.70 9.63 15.44
C HIS A 238 -4.78 9.73 16.67
N ASP A 239 -4.85 10.83 17.43
CA ASP A 239 -4.07 11.04 18.65
C ASP A 239 -4.80 10.57 19.93
N GLU A 240 -6.06 10.14 19.81
CA GLU A 240 -6.84 9.61 20.92
C GLU A 240 -6.56 8.13 21.20
N ASN A 241 -6.83 7.69 22.44
CA ASN A 241 -6.75 6.27 22.79
C ASN A 241 -7.83 5.45 22.10
N LEU A 242 -9.02 6.03 21.88
CA LEU A 242 -10.13 5.42 21.17
C LEU A 242 -10.35 6.17 19.85
N ILE A 243 -10.12 5.47 18.76
CA ILE A 243 -10.37 5.98 17.41
C ILE A 243 -11.55 5.20 16.85
N LEU A 244 -12.54 5.92 16.34
CA LEU A 244 -13.71 5.35 15.69
C LEU A 244 -13.85 5.94 14.29
N GLY A 245 -14.24 5.11 13.32
CA GLY A 245 -14.47 5.54 11.95
C GLY A 245 -15.73 4.92 11.35
N VAL A 246 -16.35 5.68 10.46
CA VAL A 246 -17.44 5.22 9.59
C VAL A 246 -17.03 5.47 8.16
N SER A 247 -17.19 4.47 7.30
CA SER A 247 -16.76 4.53 5.91
C SER A 247 -17.87 4.08 4.96
N VAL A 248 -17.88 4.66 3.77
CA VAL A 248 -18.78 4.30 2.67
C VAL A 248 -17.97 4.08 1.40
N PHE A 249 -18.41 3.12 0.58
CA PHE A 249 -17.81 2.80 -0.69
C PHE A 249 -18.89 2.38 -1.68
N LYS A 250 -18.81 2.90 -2.91
CA LYS A 250 -19.62 2.45 -4.04
C LYS A 250 -18.83 2.59 -5.34
N GLY A 251 -18.79 1.55 -6.14
CA GLY A 251 -18.07 1.62 -7.40
C GLY A 251 -18.09 0.34 -8.21
N SER A 252 -17.56 0.43 -9.42
CA SER A 252 -17.19 -0.70 -10.25
C SER A 252 -15.66 -0.80 -10.25
N VAL A 253 -15.13 -1.92 -9.77
CA VAL A 253 -13.69 -2.12 -9.60
C VAL A 253 -13.17 -3.12 -10.63
N TRP A 254 -12.14 -2.73 -11.39
CA TRP A 254 -11.48 -3.61 -12.34
C TRP A 254 -10.76 -4.74 -11.62
N ASN A 255 -11.20 -5.98 -11.84
CA ASN A 255 -10.57 -7.15 -11.24
C ASN A 255 -10.84 -8.43 -12.06
N PRO A 256 -10.22 -8.57 -13.25
CA PRO A 256 -10.45 -9.70 -14.14
C PRO A 256 -10.13 -11.05 -13.47
N GLY A 257 -9.10 -11.07 -12.61
CA GLY A 257 -8.66 -12.29 -11.93
C GLY A 257 -9.62 -12.79 -10.83
N ALA A 258 -10.45 -11.92 -10.26
CA ALA A 258 -11.46 -12.31 -9.26
C ALA A 258 -12.83 -12.59 -9.90
N LEU A 259 -13.13 -11.93 -11.03
CA LEU A 259 -14.45 -11.95 -11.65
C LEU A 259 -14.96 -13.37 -11.98
N SER A 260 -14.08 -14.28 -12.39
CA SER A 260 -14.47 -15.66 -12.70
C SER A 260 -15.12 -16.37 -11.51
N GLY A 261 -14.65 -16.11 -10.28
CA GLY A 261 -15.24 -16.65 -9.06
C GLY A 261 -16.61 -16.05 -8.76
N TYR A 262 -16.77 -14.74 -8.99
CA TYR A 262 -18.07 -14.08 -8.84
C TYR A 262 -19.09 -14.64 -9.83
N LYS A 263 -18.74 -14.70 -11.13
CA LYS A 263 -19.64 -15.20 -12.20
C LYS A 263 -20.16 -16.61 -11.94
N ALA A 264 -19.31 -17.51 -11.43
CA ALA A 264 -19.73 -18.87 -11.08
C ALA A 264 -20.91 -18.90 -10.10
N GLY A 265 -21.05 -17.86 -9.28
CA GLY A 265 -22.07 -17.74 -8.24
C GLY A 265 -23.28 -16.86 -8.53
N LEU A 266 -23.40 -16.33 -9.75
CA LEU A 266 -24.50 -15.43 -10.12
C LEU A 266 -25.59 -16.20 -10.85
N ALA A 267 -26.83 -16.05 -10.39
CA ALA A 267 -28.00 -16.69 -11.01
C ALA A 267 -28.18 -16.28 -12.49
N ASP A 268 -27.77 -15.06 -12.81
CA ASP A 268 -27.78 -14.51 -14.17
C ASP A 268 -26.39 -14.00 -14.57
N ALA A 269 -25.43 -14.92 -14.66
CA ALA A 269 -24.10 -14.60 -15.17
C ALA A 269 -24.12 -14.13 -16.65
N SER A 270 -25.25 -14.26 -17.36
CA SER A 270 -25.38 -13.87 -18.77
C SER A 270 -25.37 -12.36 -18.97
N GLY A 271 -25.83 -11.59 -17.98
CA GLY A 271 -25.79 -10.12 -17.99
C GLY A 271 -24.45 -9.52 -17.57
N VAL A 272 -23.56 -10.30 -16.92
CA VAL A 272 -22.27 -9.78 -16.43
C VAL A 272 -21.23 -9.80 -17.55
N THR A 273 -21.11 -8.68 -18.24
CA THR A 273 -20.10 -8.42 -19.26
C THR A 273 -18.90 -7.66 -18.67
N GLY A 274 -17.74 -7.77 -19.30
CA GLY A 274 -16.51 -7.10 -18.85
C GLY A 274 -15.68 -7.84 -17.79
N ASN A 275 -14.78 -7.09 -17.15
CA ASN A 275 -13.73 -7.45 -16.21
C ASN A 275 -13.86 -6.72 -14.86
N SER A 276 -14.92 -5.95 -14.66
CA SER A 276 -15.19 -5.20 -13.44
C SER A 276 -16.19 -5.89 -12.51
N ILE A 277 -16.12 -5.53 -11.23
CA ILE A 277 -17.00 -6.04 -10.16
C ILE A 277 -17.68 -4.85 -9.51
N GLU A 278 -19.01 -4.84 -9.53
CA GLU A 278 -19.81 -3.85 -8.81
C GLU A 278 -19.77 -4.12 -7.31
N ARG A 279 -19.47 -3.09 -6.52
CA ARG A 279 -19.35 -3.19 -5.07
C ARG A 279 -19.99 -2.01 -4.36
N GLU A 280 -20.69 -2.33 -3.28
CA GLU A 280 -21.17 -1.38 -2.29
C GLU A 280 -20.69 -1.84 -0.91
N ARG A 281 -20.20 -0.92 -0.07
CA ARG A 281 -19.83 -1.21 1.31
C ARG A 281 -20.14 -0.06 2.25
N PHE A 282 -20.55 -0.44 3.45
CA PHE A 282 -20.60 0.39 4.65
C PHE A 282 -19.68 -0.23 5.70
N GLY A 283 -18.79 0.56 6.28
CA GLY A 283 -17.74 0.11 7.18
C GLY A 283 -17.78 0.84 8.52
N LEU A 284 -17.50 0.11 9.59
CA LEU A 284 -17.22 0.64 10.92
C LEU A 284 -15.85 0.16 11.36
N ASP A 285 -15.01 1.08 11.79
CA ASP A 285 -13.68 0.79 12.30
C ASP A 285 -13.47 1.33 13.71
N ILE A 286 -12.67 0.59 14.48
CA ILE A 286 -12.28 0.92 15.84
C ILE A 286 -10.79 0.63 16.02
N GLN A 287 -10.10 1.55 16.68
CA GLN A 287 -8.78 1.33 17.23
C GLN A 287 -8.77 1.75 18.69
N TYR A 288 -8.24 0.88 19.55
CA TYR A 288 -8.07 1.17 20.96
C TYR A 288 -6.65 0.90 21.41
N ASN A 289 -5.96 1.94 21.86
CA ASN A 289 -4.61 1.89 22.40
C ASN A 289 -4.69 1.84 23.93
N PHE A 290 -4.37 0.70 24.53
CA PHE A 290 -4.29 0.57 25.98
C PHE A 290 -3.05 1.29 26.52
N GLU A 291 -3.06 1.73 27.78
CA GLU A 291 -2.01 2.58 28.38
C GLU A 291 -0.58 1.98 28.35
N ARG A 292 -0.45 0.66 28.12
CA ARG A 292 0.67 -0.10 27.53
C ARG A 292 0.52 -1.58 27.90
N PRO A 293 1.05 -2.55 27.13
CA PRO A 293 1.63 -2.43 25.79
C PRO A 293 0.73 -3.05 24.71
N VAL A 294 -0.58 -2.99 24.87
CA VAL A 294 -1.56 -3.67 24.01
C VAL A 294 -2.26 -2.65 23.12
N SER A 295 -2.56 -3.02 21.89
CA SER A 295 -3.54 -2.33 21.06
C SER A 295 -4.53 -3.32 20.47
N PHE A 296 -5.76 -2.89 20.33
CA PHE A 296 -6.80 -3.58 19.60
C PHE A 296 -7.20 -2.76 18.38
N ILE A 297 -7.40 -3.41 17.25
CA ILE A 297 -8.09 -2.82 16.10
C ILE A 297 -9.17 -3.76 15.59
N GLY A 298 -10.25 -3.20 15.09
CA GLY A 298 -11.36 -3.93 14.51
C GLY A 298 -11.95 -3.16 13.33
N GLU A 299 -12.34 -3.88 12.29
CA GLU A 299 -13.09 -3.34 11.15
C GLU A 299 -14.24 -4.30 10.83
N PHE A 300 -15.42 -3.76 10.57
CA PHE A 300 -16.62 -4.51 10.21
C PHE A 300 -17.27 -3.85 9.01
N ASN A 301 -17.56 -4.65 8.00
CA ASN A 301 -18.01 -4.16 6.71
C ASN A 301 -19.21 -4.97 6.24
N TRP A 302 -20.26 -4.29 5.81
CA TRP A 302 -21.46 -4.88 5.23
C TRP A 302 -21.72 -4.26 3.87
N GLY A 303 -22.27 -5.01 2.94
CA GLY A 303 -22.67 -4.46 1.65
C GLY A 303 -22.95 -5.52 0.62
N LYS A 304 -22.61 -5.23 -0.64
CA LYS A 304 -22.91 -6.12 -1.76
C LYS A 304 -21.80 -6.19 -2.79
N ASP A 305 -21.61 -7.38 -3.34
CA ASP A 305 -20.89 -7.59 -4.60
C ASP A 305 -21.90 -8.03 -5.67
N PHE A 306 -22.08 -7.21 -6.71
CA PHE A 306 -23.27 -7.29 -7.56
C PHE A 306 -24.55 -7.30 -6.69
N ASP A 307 -25.39 -8.33 -6.83
CA ASP A 307 -26.61 -8.52 -6.03
C ASP A 307 -26.41 -9.39 -4.77
N ARG A 308 -25.17 -9.78 -4.43
CA ARG A 308 -24.89 -10.70 -3.32
C ARG A 308 -24.53 -9.96 -2.06
N ASP A 309 -25.23 -10.30 -0.96
CA ASP A 309 -24.91 -9.75 0.36
C ASP A 309 -23.53 -10.23 0.82
N VAL A 310 -22.69 -9.28 1.25
CA VAL A 310 -21.34 -9.52 1.75
C VAL A 310 -21.19 -8.96 3.16
N PHE A 311 -20.49 -9.70 4.01
CA PHE A 311 -19.99 -9.21 5.27
C PHE A 311 -18.51 -9.59 5.44
N ASN A 312 -17.71 -8.66 5.94
CA ASN A 312 -16.30 -8.86 6.23
C ASN A 312 -15.98 -8.27 7.61
N SER A 313 -15.11 -8.93 8.36
CA SER A 313 -14.52 -8.31 9.54
C SER A 313 -13.04 -8.63 9.66
N LEU A 314 -12.31 -7.70 10.25
CA LEU A 314 -10.93 -7.84 10.68
C LEU A 314 -10.86 -7.52 12.16
N MET A 315 -10.15 -8.34 12.93
CA MET A 315 -9.80 -8.03 14.31
C MET A 315 -8.32 -8.31 14.50
N GLU A 316 -7.62 -7.42 15.22
CA GLU A 316 -6.23 -7.64 15.59
C GLU A 316 -5.98 -7.25 17.04
N PHE A 317 -5.19 -8.09 17.71
CA PHE A 317 -4.54 -7.75 18.95
C PHE A 317 -3.04 -7.68 18.73
N ALA A 318 -2.43 -6.57 19.13
CA ALA A 318 -0.99 -6.36 19.03
C ALA A 318 -0.38 -6.02 20.40
N PHE A 319 0.80 -6.57 20.64
CA PHE A 319 1.59 -6.40 21.85
C PHE A 319 2.95 -5.83 21.47
N TYR A 320 3.33 -4.74 22.13
CA TYR A 320 4.60 -4.07 21.90
C TYR A 320 5.58 -4.33 23.04
N ASN A 321 6.89 -4.30 22.77
CA ASN A 321 7.84 -4.10 23.85
C ASN A 321 7.82 -2.62 24.31
N PRO A 322 8.38 -2.29 25.49
CA PRO A 322 8.36 -0.90 26.00
C PRO A 322 8.99 0.13 25.06
N SER A 323 10.02 -0.27 24.31
CA SER A 323 10.68 0.57 23.31
C SER A 323 9.93 0.68 21.97
N LYS A 324 8.83 -0.05 21.80
CA LYS A 324 8.08 -0.24 20.55
C LYS A 324 8.88 -0.76 19.35
N SER A 325 10.14 -1.16 19.55
CA SER A 325 10.99 -1.78 18.52
C SER A 325 10.54 -3.20 18.16
N THR A 326 9.72 -3.85 18.99
CA THR A 326 9.17 -5.17 18.71
C THR A 326 7.65 -5.15 18.84
N MET A 327 6.98 -5.81 17.91
CA MET A 327 5.54 -6.02 17.90
C MET A 327 5.24 -7.50 17.63
N TRP A 328 4.37 -8.08 18.44
CA TRP A 328 3.70 -9.35 18.18
C TRP A 328 2.24 -9.06 17.89
N PHE A 329 1.63 -9.75 16.94
CA PHE A 329 0.23 -9.52 16.63
C PHE A 329 -0.47 -10.79 16.17
N THR A 330 -1.77 -10.85 16.37
CA THR A 330 -2.64 -11.86 15.77
C THR A 330 -3.80 -11.19 15.08
N GLN A 331 -4.03 -11.53 13.81
CA GLN A 331 -5.17 -11.02 13.03
C GLN A 331 -6.13 -12.14 12.69
N TRP A 332 -7.42 -11.83 12.80
CA TRP A 332 -8.53 -12.71 12.43
C TRP A 332 -9.37 -12.00 11.38
N ASN A 333 -9.47 -12.60 10.21
CA ASN A 333 -10.26 -12.09 9.10
C ASN A 333 -11.43 -13.04 8.86
N TYR A 334 -12.64 -12.52 8.96
CA TYR A 334 -13.85 -13.20 8.55
C TYR A 334 -14.36 -12.60 7.25
N TYR A 335 -14.77 -13.44 6.33
CA TYR A 335 -15.46 -13.03 5.12
C TYR A 335 -16.63 -13.97 4.90
N SER A 336 -17.80 -13.42 4.59
CA SER A 336 -18.95 -14.18 4.18
C SER A 336 -19.69 -13.52 3.05
N GLU A 337 -20.22 -14.34 2.16
CA GLU A 337 -20.97 -13.89 0.99
C GLU A 337 -22.14 -14.83 0.75
N LYS A 338 -23.27 -14.27 0.35
CA LYS A 338 -24.52 -15.01 0.16
C LYS A 338 -24.70 -15.38 -1.31
N TYR A 339 -24.53 -16.67 -1.60
CA TYR A 339 -24.83 -17.26 -2.88
C TYR A 339 -26.29 -17.73 -2.94
N THR A 340 -26.74 -18.11 -4.13
CA THR A 340 -28.08 -18.66 -4.31
C THR A 340 -28.27 -19.94 -3.46
N PRO A 341 -29.50 -20.27 -3.03
CA PRO A 341 -29.75 -21.49 -2.26
C PRO A 341 -29.29 -22.77 -2.96
N ALA A 342 -29.42 -22.83 -4.28
CA ALA A 342 -28.95 -23.95 -5.11
C ALA A 342 -27.42 -24.16 -5.04
N MET A 343 -26.67 -23.13 -4.64
CA MET A 343 -25.23 -23.16 -4.51
C MET A 343 -24.74 -23.32 -3.07
N GLY A 344 -25.62 -23.51 -2.09
CA GLY A 344 -25.25 -23.74 -0.68
C GLY A 344 -25.43 -22.53 0.24
N GLY A 345 -26.01 -21.43 -0.27
CA GLY A 345 -26.40 -20.24 0.50
C GLY A 345 -25.20 -19.42 0.96
N TRP A 346 -25.09 -19.17 2.27
CA TRP A 346 -23.95 -18.44 2.82
C TRP A 346 -22.67 -19.26 2.73
N GLU A 347 -21.66 -18.62 2.17
CA GLU A 347 -20.27 -19.03 2.22
C GLU A 347 -19.52 -18.17 3.21
N ALA A 348 -18.54 -18.77 3.86
CA ALA A 348 -17.78 -18.10 4.89
C ALA A 348 -16.36 -18.66 4.96
N ALA A 349 -15.40 -17.78 5.21
CA ALA A 349 -14.03 -18.14 5.46
C ALA A 349 -13.49 -17.38 6.66
N ILE A 350 -12.69 -18.06 7.48
CA ILE A 350 -11.92 -17.46 8.56
C ILE A 350 -10.44 -17.70 8.28
N ASP A 351 -9.66 -16.63 8.22
CA ASP A 351 -8.21 -16.67 8.15
C ASP A 351 -7.63 -16.11 9.45
N GLY A 352 -6.75 -16.88 10.09
CA GLY A 352 -6.01 -16.48 11.28
C GLY A 352 -4.55 -16.25 10.95
N SER A 353 -3.92 -15.27 11.60
CA SER A 353 -2.48 -15.05 11.49
C SER A 353 -1.83 -14.77 12.83
N LEU A 354 -0.55 -15.13 12.91
CA LEU A 354 0.36 -14.76 13.99
C LEU A 354 1.60 -14.13 13.37
N GLY A 355 1.91 -12.90 13.77
CA GLY A 355 3.01 -12.15 13.21
C GLY A 355 3.93 -11.56 14.26
N TRP A 356 5.17 -11.34 13.84
CA TRP A 356 6.20 -10.67 14.61
C TRP A 356 6.93 -9.67 13.73
N ARG A 357 7.21 -8.49 14.28
CA ARG A 357 8.00 -7.44 13.65
C ARG A 357 9.04 -6.93 14.61
N TRP A 358 10.25 -6.75 14.11
CA TRP A 358 11.36 -6.10 14.81
C TRP A 358 11.93 -4.96 13.96
N THR A 359 11.91 -3.77 14.52
CA THR A 359 12.39 -2.50 13.95
C THR A 359 13.29 -1.83 14.97
N PRO A 360 14.59 -2.20 15.05
CA PRO A 360 15.51 -1.67 16.05
C PRO A 360 15.81 -0.18 15.84
N ASN A 361 15.63 0.32 14.62
CA ASN A 361 15.81 1.71 14.23
C ASN A 361 14.97 2.01 12.97
N ASN A 362 15.16 3.19 12.39
CA ASN A 362 14.41 3.64 11.20
C ASN A 362 14.88 2.99 9.90
N ASN A 363 16.05 2.34 9.89
CA ASN A 363 16.64 1.77 8.69
C ASN A 363 16.23 0.30 8.51
N TRP A 364 16.22 -0.50 9.57
CA TRP A 364 15.99 -1.94 9.48
C TRP A 364 14.60 -2.34 9.94
N ALA A 365 13.97 -3.25 9.18
CA ALA A 365 12.80 -3.98 9.64
C ALA A 365 12.89 -5.47 9.25
N LEU A 366 12.73 -6.33 10.24
CA LEU A 366 12.51 -7.77 10.06
C LEU A 366 11.07 -8.10 10.42
N SER A 367 10.40 -8.92 9.63
CA SER A 367 9.04 -9.37 9.91
C SER A 367 8.85 -10.82 9.52
N VAL A 368 8.10 -11.56 10.32
CA VAL A 368 7.63 -12.90 9.99
C VAL A 368 6.14 -13.01 10.29
N MET A 369 5.44 -13.83 9.52
CA MET A 369 4.01 -14.07 9.70
C MET A 369 3.66 -15.48 9.29
N TYR A 370 2.92 -16.17 10.13
CA TYR A 370 2.25 -17.42 9.80
C TYR A 370 0.77 -17.15 9.58
N VAL A 371 0.23 -17.58 8.45
CA VAL A 371 -1.20 -17.45 8.10
C VAL A 371 -1.80 -18.83 7.93
N GLN A 372 -2.95 -19.05 8.53
CA GLN A 372 -3.71 -20.30 8.52
C GLN A 372 -5.14 -20.03 8.08
N GLU A 373 -5.60 -20.74 7.06
CA GLU A 373 -7.04 -20.84 6.79
C GLU A 373 -7.65 -21.71 7.91
N VAL A 374 -8.52 -21.13 8.74
CA VAL A 374 -9.11 -21.80 9.91
C VAL A 374 -10.39 -22.52 9.52
N SER A 375 -11.20 -21.91 8.67
CA SER A 375 -12.40 -22.52 8.10
C SER A 375 -12.70 -21.92 6.72
N ALA A 376 -13.30 -22.72 5.86
CA ALA A 376 -13.79 -22.28 4.56
C ALA A 376 -14.99 -23.15 4.16
N LYS A 377 -16.13 -22.51 3.91
CA LYS A 377 -17.33 -23.10 3.31
C LYS A 377 -17.50 -22.52 1.92
N HIS A 378 -17.56 -23.40 0.91
CA HIS A 378 -17.57 -23.07 -0.53
C HIS A 378 -18.89 -23.46 -1.21
N PRO A 379 -19.14 -22.96 -2.44
CA PRO A 379 -20.37 -23.27 -3.15
C PRO A 379 -20.38 -24.76 -3.51
N GLY A 380 -21.55 -25.39 -3.39
CA GLY A 380 -21.74 -26.79 -3.77
C GLY A 380 -21.08 -27.83 -2.85
N GLY A 381 -20.61 -27.43 -1.66
CA GLY A 381 -20.11 -28.36 -0.64
C GLY A 381 -18.76 -29.00 -0.98
N ALA A 382 -17.97 -28.38 -1.85
CA ALA A 382 -16.62 -28.85 -2.14
C ALA A 382 -15.75 -28.79 -0.88
N ASP A 383 -15.19 -29.94 -0.47
CA ASP A 383 -14.18 -30.02 0.58
C ASP A 383 -12.92 -29.25 0.16
N LYS A 384 -12.80 -27.98 0.55
CA LYS A 384 -11.54 -27.25 0.41
C LYS A 384 -10.61 -27.67 1.54
N ARG A 385 -9.44 -28.21 1.18
CA ARG A 385 -8.37 -28.44 2.14
C ARG A 385 -7.83 -27.09 2.62
N LEU A 386 -7.91 -26.86 3.93
CA LEU A 386 -7.37 -25.65 4.56
C LEU A 386 -5.86 -25.55 4.33
N GLY A 387 -5.43 -24.40 3.80
CA GLY A 387 -4.04 -24.07 3.55
C GLY A 387 -3.37 -23.29 4.70
N SER A 388 -2.04 -23.24 4.66
CA SER A 388 -1.27 -22.30 5.46
C SER A 388 0.00 -21.86 4.73
N LYS A 389 0.55 -20.74 5.19
CA LYS A 389 1.79 -20.17 4.64
C LYS A 389 2.61 -19.48 5.71
N PHE A 390 3.92 -19.62 5.59
CA PHE A 390 4.90 -18.83 6.33
C PHE A 390 5.47 -17.76 5.42
N ILE A 391 5.60 -16.54 5.95
CA ILE A 391 6.10 -15.38 5.23
C ILE A 391 7.19 -14.73 6.08
N ALA A 392 8.33 -14.42 5.46
CA ALA A 392 9.40 -13.65 6.09
C ALA A 392 9.77 -12.48 5.18
N GLN A 393 10.09 -11.34 5.78
CA GLN A 393 10.48 -10.12 5.07
C GLN A 393 11.62 -9.42 5.78
N LEU A 394 12.62 -9.01 5.01
CA LEU A 394 13.68 -8.08 5.43
C LEU A 394 13.55 -6.80 4.61
N ARG A 395 13.66 -5.65 5.27
CA ARG A 395 13.57 -4.32 4.67
C ARG A 395 14.68 -3.43 5.21
N TYR A 396 15.28 -2.66 4.31
CA TYR A 396 16.30 -1.65 4.61
C TYR A 396 15.95 -0.32 3.94
N ARG A 397 16.02 0.77 4.70
CA ARG A 397 15.74 2.14 4.26
C ARG A 397 16.94 3.04 4.55
N PHE A 398 17.34 3.89 3.61
CA PHE A 398 18.42 4.86 3.78
C PHE A 398 18.16 6.15 3.03
#